data_AF-A0A8S3HNQ4-F1
#
_entry.id   AF-A0A8S3HNQ4-F1
#
_cell.length_a   1.000
_cell.length_b   1.000
_cell.length_c   1.000
_cell.angle_alpha   90.00
_cell.angle_beta   90.00
_cell.angle_gamma   90.00
#
_symmetry.space_group_name_H-M   'P 1'
#
loop_
_entity.id
_entity.type
_entity.pdbx_description
1 polymer ?
#
loop_
_entity_poly.entity_id
_entity_poly.type
_entity_poly.pdbx_seq_one_letter_code
_entity_poly.pdbx_strand_id
1 'polypeptide(L)'
;MNSSQIFPRRSFLKALCGTTITVPTLDPSRVRKLQLNEVIKPATEKRLTGDGLPFPKQPTKRGDIVVKFDIKFPDTLTKEQKETISSTLRV
;
A
#
# COMPACT_ATOMS: atom_id res chain seq x y z
N MET A 1 -11.76 17.83 -4.91
CA MET A 1 -10.93 16.60 -4.94
C MET A 1 -9.86 16.74 -3.87
N ASN A 2 -10.10 16.24 -2.65
CA ASN A 2 -9.18 16.40 -1.50
C ASN A 2 -8.62 15.03 -1.08
N SER A 3 -8.18 14.23 -2.06
CA SER A 3 -7.66 12.89 -1.81
C SER A 3 -6.13 12.93 -1.76
N SER A 4 -5.55 12.63 -0.60
CA SER A 4 -4.09 12.53 -0.45
C SER A 4 -3.63 11.16 -0.93
N GLN A 5 -2.70 11.12 -1.90
CA GLN A 5 -2.16 9.86 -2.42
C GLN A 5 -0.83 9.52 -1.73
N ILE A 6 -0.70 8.31 -1.20
CA ILE A 6 0.55 7.82 -0.60
C ILE A 6 1.01 6.60 -1.38
N PHE A 7 2.27 6.62 -1.82
CA PHE A 7 2.90 5.57 -2.63
C PHE A 7 3.98 4.83 -1.82
N PRO A 8 3.62 3.92 -0.90
CA PRO A 8 4.63 3.13 -0.20
C PRO A 8 5.32 2.17 -1.18
N ARG A 9 6.64 2.32 -1.34
CA ARG A 9 7.45 1.32 -2.06
C ARG A 9 7.54 0.04 -1.27
N ARG A 10 7.10 -1.08 -1.88
CA ARG A 10 7.12 -2.41 -1.26
C ARG A 10 7.86 -3.40 -2.17
N SER A 11 8.55 -4.36 -1.57
CA SER A 11 9.14 -5.46 -2.32
C SER A 11 8.06 -6.43 -2.79
N PHE A 12 8.28 -7.05 -3.95
CA PHE A 12 7.43 -8.10 -4.50
C PHE A 12 7.02 -9.18 -3.48
N LEU A 13 7.97 -9.67 -2.68
CA LEU A 13 7.68 -10.67 -1.64
C LEU A 13 6.64 -10.17 -0.62
N LYS A 14 6.73 -8.90 -0.18
CA LYS A 14 5.76 -8.33 0.76
C LYS A 14 4.39 -8.09 0.13
N ALA A 15 4.33 -7.94 -1.19
CA ALA A 15 3.07 -7.84 -1.93
C ALA A 15 2.37 -9.20 -2.06
N LEU A 16 3.14 -10.30 -2.16
CA LEU A 16 2.59 -11.66 -2.23
C LEU A 16 2.26 -12.26 -0.87
N CYS A 17 3.18 -12.19 0.09
CA CYS A 17 3.04 -12.84 1.40
C CYS A 17 2.16 -12.06 2.38
N GLY A 18 1.69 -10.90 1.98
CA GLY A 18 0.99 -9.96 2.85
C GLY A 18 1.94 -9.20 3.78
N THR A 19 1.51 -8.00 4.17
CA THR A 19 2.30 -7.14 5.06
C THR A 19 1.41 -6.15 5.78
N THR A 20 1.86 -5.62 6.92
CA THR A 20 1.20 -4.49 7.55
C THR A 20 1.92 -3.22 7.15
N ILE A 21 1.18 -2.26 6.58
CA ILE A 21 1.71 -0.94 6.28
C ILE A 21 1.21 0.07 7.31
N THR A 22 2.10 1.01 7.59
CA THR A 22 1.83 2.14 8.44
C THR A 22 1.64 3.34 7.52
N VAL A 23 0.42 3.87 7.47
CA VAL A 23 0.08 5.03 6.66
C VAL A 23 0.24 6.27 7.53
N PRO A 24 1.20 7.17 7.21
CA PRO A 24 1.32 8.43 7.91
C PRO A 24 0.10 9.30 7.58
N THR A 25 -0.60 9.79 8.61
CA THR A 25 -1.64 10.80 8.44
C THR A 25 -1.07 12.19 8.75
N LEU A 26 -1.84 13.25 8.50
CA LEU A 26 -1.44 14.62 8.85
C LEU A 26 -1.24 14.84 10.35
N ASP A 27 -1.88 14.00 11.16
CA ASP A 27 -1.74 14.06 12.61
C ASP A 27 -0.64 13.05 13.01
N PRO A 28 0.53 13.51 13.50
CA PRO A 28 1.63 12.62 13.86
C PRO A 28 1.24 11.63 14.99
N SER A 29 0.17 11.90 15.74
CA SER A 29 -0.36 10.99 16.77
C SER A 29 -1.34 9.96 16.22
N ARG A 30 -1.89 10.16 15.02
CA ARG A 30 -2.80 9.19 14.36
C ARG A 30 -2.08 8.48 13.25
N VAL A 31 -1.64 7.27 13.56
CA VAL A 31 -0.99 6.42 12.58
C VAL A 31 -1.94 5.27 12.23
N ARG A 32 -2.35 5.17 10.97
CA ARG A 32 -3.22 4.07 10.55
C ARG A 32 -2.40 2.87 10.07
N LYS A 33 -2.65 1.73 10.70
CA LYS A 33 -2.10 0.43 10.27
C LYS A 33 -3.10 -0.21 9.32
N LEU A 34 -2.67 -0.45 8.08
CA LEU A 34 -3.44 -1.19 7.08
C LEU A 34 -2.79 -2.57 6.94
N GLN A 35 -3.54 -3.61 7.32
CA GLN A 35 -3.14 -4.99 7.13
C GLN A 35 -3.50 -5.44 5.71
N LEU A 36 -2.51 -5.93 4.98
CA LEU A 36 -2.68 -6.41 3.61
C LEU A 36 -2.49 -7.92 3.68
N ASN A 37 -3.59 -8.62 3.94
CA ASN A 37 -3.63 -10.08 4.06
C ASN A 37 -3.88 -10.75 2.69
N GLU A 38 -4.14 -9.95 1.66
CA GLU A 38 -4.39 -10.38 0.29
C GLU A 38 -3.21 -10.03 -0.61
N VAL A 39 -3.10 -10.73 -1.74
CA VAL A 39 -2.11 -10.44 -2.77
C VAL A 39 -2.37 -9.04 -3.34
N ILE A 40 -1.40 -8.15 -3.15
CA ILE A 40 -1.48 -6.77 -3.64
C ILE A 40 -1.11 -6.76 -5.11
N LYS A 41 -2.02 -6.29 -5.98
CA LYS A 41 -1.74 -6.07 -7.39
C LYS A 41 -1.18 -4.66 -7.59
N PRO A 42 -0.37 -4.41 -8.63
CA PRO A 42 0.16 -3.07 -8.92
C PRO A 42 -0.93 -2.01 -9.11
N ALA A 43 -2.10 -2.40 -9.63
CA ALA A 43 -3.24 -1.50 -9.83
C ALA A 43 -4.19 -1.43 -8.62
N THR A 44 -3.87 -2.10 -7.51
CA THR A 44 -4.72 -2.07 -6.31
C THR A 44 -4.57 -0.72 -5.61
N GLU A 45 -5.71 -0.10 -5.30
CA GLU A 45 -5.77 1.11 -4.49
C GLU A 45 -6.58 0.82 -3.22
N LYS A 46 -6.09 1.27 -2.07
CA LYS A 46 -6.80 1.17 -0.79
C LYS A 46 -7.18 2.56 -0.33
N ARG A 47 -8.46 2.78 -0.09
CA ARG A 47 -8.99 4.07 0.36
C ARG A 47 -9.25 4.04 1.86
N LEU A 48 -8.72 5.04 2.57
CA LEU A 48 -9.00 5.33 3.97
C LEU A 48 -9.85 6.61 4.02
N THR A 49 -11.15 6.44 4.19
CA THR A 49 -12.11 7.53 4.25
C THR A 49 -11.94 8.33 5.54
N GLY A 50 -11.85 9.66 5.43
CA GLY A 50 -11.81 10.57 6.59
C GLY A 50 -10.43 10.75 7.26
N ASP A 51 -9.37 10.14 6.74
CA ASP A 51 -7.98 10.33 7.21
C ASP A 51 -7.19 11.35 6.37
N GLY A 52 -7.80 11.93 5.33
CA GLY A 52 -7.15 12.87 4.41
C GLY A 52 -7.06 14.30 4.93
N LEU A 53 -6.74 15.22 4.01
CA LEU A 53 -6.62 16.65 4.32
C LEU A 53 -7.97 17.24 4.79
N PRO A 54 -7.96 18.12 5.81
CA PRO A 54 -9.16 18.87 6.18
C PRO A 54 -9.59 19.77 5.02
N PHE A 55 -10.90 19.92 4.83
CA PHE A 55 -11.41 20.81 3.79
C PHE A 55 -11.14 22.28 4.19
N PRO A 56 -10.58 23.12 3.30
CA PRO A 56 -10.27 24.52 3.63
C PRO A 56 -11.48 25.32 4.09
N LYS A 57 -12.68 24.98 3.57
CA LYS A 57 -13.94 25.64 3.90
C LYS A 57 -14.70 24.99 5.08
N GLN A 58 -14.34 23.77 5.49
CA GLN A 58 -15.01 23.01 6.57
C GLN A 58 -13.99 22.10 7.27
N PRO A 59 -13.27 22.59 8.29
CA PRO A 59 -12.19 21.83 8.94
C PRO A 59 -12.67 20.58 9.69
N THR A 60 -13.98 20.50 9.98
CA THR A 60 -14.65 19.30 10.52
C THR A 60 -14.79 18.17 9.50
N LYS A 61 -14.76 18.46 8.19
CA LYS A 61 -14.73 17.43 7.16
C LYS A 61 -13.28 17.15 6.76
N ARG A 62 -12.95 15.87 6.69
CA ARG A 62 -11.66 15.38 6.19
C ARG A 62 -11.86 14.67 4.87
N GLY A 63 -10.90 14.81 3.97
CA GLY A 63 -10.84 14.07 2.72
C GLY A 63 -10.45 12.62 2.94
N ASP A 64 -10.15 11.93 1.84
CA ASP A 64 -9.75 10.52 1.86
C ASP A 64 -8.24 10.40 1.65
N ILE A 65 -7.60 9.41 2.27
CA ILE A 65 -6.28 8.96 1.84
C ILE A 65 -6.46 7.82 0.85
N VAL A 66 -5.81 7.92 -0.30
CA VAL A 66 -5.73 6.83 -1.28
C VAL A 66 -4.32 6.28 -1.25
N VAL A 67 -4.16 5.06 -0.78
CA VAL A 67 -2.88 4.35 -0.78
C VAL A 67 -2.77 3.59 -2.10
N LYS A 68 -1.76 3.94 -2.90
CA LYS A 68 -1.43 3.25 -4.15
C LYS A 68 -0.14 2.47 -3.96
N PHE A 69 -0.13 1.20 -4.33
CA PHE A 69 1.03 0.35 -4.07
C PHE A 69 2.00 0.37 -5.25
N ASP A 70 3.23 0.79 -4.99
CA ASP A 70 4.34 0.64 -5.96
C ASP A 70 5.14 -0.62 -5.59
N ILE A 71 5.02 -1.66 -6.42
CA ILE A 71 5.65 -2.95 -6.19
C ILE A 71 7.00 -2.96 -6.91
N LYS A 72 8.07 -2.93 -6.11
CA LYS A 72 9.43 -3.09 -6.61
C LYS A 72 9.74 -4.57 -6.81
N PHE A 73 9.95 -4.94 -8.08
CA PHE A 73 10.51 -6.23 -8.44
C PHE A 73 12.02 -6.25 -8.18
N PRO A 74 12.58 -7.40 -7.80
CA PRO A 74 14.03 -7.55 -7.73
C PRO A 74 14.64 -7.44 -9.14
N ASP A 75 15.78 -6.76 -9.26
CA ASP A 75 16.45 -6.54 -10.55
C ASP A 75 16.97 -7.86 -11.16
N THR A 76 17.35 -8.81 -10.30
CA THR A 76 17.78 -10.15 -10.68
C THR A 76 17.27 -11.20 -9.70
N LEU A 77 17.09 -12.43 -10.18
CA LEU A 77 16.74 -13.60 -9.39
C LEU A 77 17.67 -14.74 -9.80
N THR A 78 18.17 -15.51 -8.82
CA THR A 78 18.99 -16.70 -9.10
C THR A 78 18.16 -17.80 -9.75
N LYS A 79 18.81 -18.78 -10.37
CA LYS A 79 18.13 -19.91 -10.99
C LYS A 79 17.30 -20.68 -9.96
N GLU A 80 17.85 -20.91 -8.76
CA GLU A 80 17.11 -21.62 -7.70
C GLU A 80 15.88 -20.83 -7.24
N GLN A 81 16.00 -19.49 -7.12
CA GLN A 81 14.87 -18.63 -6.74
C GLN A 81 13.75 -18.68 -7.78
N LYS A 82 14.09 -18.64 -9.08
CA LYS A 82 13.10 -18.74 -10.16
C LYS A 82 12.39 -20.09 -10.16
N GLU A 83 13.12 -21.19 -10.03
CA GLU A 83 12.54 -22.54 -9.95
C GLU A 83 11.61 -22.67 -8.74
N THR A 84 12.04 -22.20 -7.57
CA THR A 84 11.23 -22.20 -6.34
C THR A 84 9.94 -21.38 -6.51
N ILE A 85 10.02 -20.20 -7.09
CA ILE A 85 8.85 -19.34 -7.32
C ILE A 85 7.91 -20.00 -8.33
N SER A 86 8.44 -20.58 -9.41
CA SER A 86 7.64 -21.24 -10.45
C SER A 86 6.97 -22.52 -9.99
N SER A 87 7.56 -23.25 -9.03
CA SER A 87 6.95 -24.46 -8.46
C SER A 87 5.91 -24.14 -7.39
N THR A 88 6.07 -23.01 -6.68
CA THR A 88 5.21 -22.62 -5.56
C THR A 88 4.01 -21.78 -5.99
N LEU A 89 4.20 -20.81 -6.90
CA LEU A 89 3.13 -19.92 -7.35
C LEU A 89 2.38 -20.55 -8.53
N ARG A 90 1.06 -20.67 -8.38
CA ARG A 90 0.14 -21.10 -9.44
C ARG A 90 -0.70 -19.90 -9.86
N VAL A 91 -0.63 -19.52 -11.14
CA VAL A 91 -1.40 -18.41 -11.74
C VAL A 91 -2.28 -18.91 -12.86
#